data_AF-A0A078A1N1-F1
#
_entry.id   AF-A0A078A1N1-F1
#
_cell.length_a   1.000
_cell.length_b   1.000
_cell.length_c   1.000
_cell.angle_alpha   90.00
_cell.angle_beta   90.00
_cell.angle_gamma   90.00
#
_symmetry.space_group_name_H-M   'P 1'
#
loop_
_entity.id
_entity.type
_entity.pdbx_description
1 polymer ?
#
loop_
_entity_poly.entity_id
_entity_poly.type
_entity_poly.pdbx_seq_one_letter_code
_entity_poly.pdbx_strand_id
1 'polypeptide(L)'
;MVSRGVHQLKNLRLYFCDFGGSSLGVRDFLKSQELADFVNQNEHLKVEVFMRRNHHPYISATYINGFVKDQPLRNLPPEEILDQLERQNNTFGRSSTLLKHNSIKVNGNTQSVQGKWNNNTWNRFPQHQMETFKLIPRGMIDPPQLIPVQPKKKPDYLTAFMRKKSVLPKYNINS
;
A
#
# COMPACT_ATOMS: atom_id res chain seq x y z
N MET A 1 -10.23 -4.73 24.55
CA MET A 1 -9.40 -5.44 23.54
C MET A 1 -10.04 -6.76 23.24
N VAL A 2 -10.34 -6.94 21.96
CA VAL A 2 -11.19 -8.02 21.47
C VAL A 2 -10.48 -8.67 20.28
N SER A 3 -10.54 -10.00 20.21
CA SER A 3 -10.10 -10.75 19.03
C SER A 3 -11.28 -11.57 18.54
N ARG A 4 -11.75 -11.30 17.31
CA ARG A 4 -12.89 -12.00 16.69
C ARG A 4 -14.14 -12.04 17.58
N GLY A 5 -14.51 -10.90 18.18
CA GLY A 5 -15.67 -10.80 19.09
C GLY A 5 -15.41 -11.33 20.51
N VAL A 6 -14.25 -11.90 20.81
CA VAL A 6 -13.92 -12.42 22.15
C VAL A 6 -13.08 -11.40 22.94
N HIS A 7 -13.66 -10.91 24.03
CA HIS A 7 -12.99 -10.03 24.99
C HIS A 7 -11.90 -10.79 25.75
N GLN A 8 -10.68 -10.24 25.75
CA GLN A 8 -9.51 -10.94 26.28
C GLN A 8 -9.33 -10.78 27.78
N LEU A 9 -9.77 -9.66 28.35
CA LEU A 9 -9.79 -9.45 29.79
C LEU A 9 -10.99 -10.18 30.41
N LYS A 10 -10.80 -10.82 31.56
CA LYS A 10 -11.85 -11.58 32.25
C LYS A 10 -12.10 -11.12 33.67
N ASN A 11 -11.05 -11.05 34.47
CA ASN A 11 -11.16 -10.64 35.87
C ASN A 11 -10.31 -9.41 36.12
N LEU A 12 -10.89 -8.47 36.84
CA LEU A 12 -10.23 -7.22 37.23
C LEU A 12 -10.35 -7.11 38.75
N ARG A 13 -9.23 -7.27 39.45
CA ARG A 13 -9.18 -7.23 40.91
C ARG A 13 -8.54 -5.94 41.36
N LEU A 14 -9.24 -5.15 42.14
CA LEU A 14 -8.75 -3.88 42.67
C LEU A 14 -8.44 -4.02 44.16
N TYR A 15 -7.21 -3.70 44.54
CA TYR A 15 -6.72 -3.77 45.91
C TYR A 15 -6.47 -2.35 46.43
N PHE A 16 -6.96 -2.02 47.62
CA PHE A 16 -6.78 -0.69 48.22
C PHE A 16 -6.79 -0.71 49.75
N CYS A 17 -6.36 0.38 50.37
CA CYS A 17 -6.38 0.59 51.82
C CYS A 17 -7.46 1.63 52.21
N ASP A 18 -8.13 1.41 53.34
CA ASP A 18 -9.16 2.28 53.91
C ASP A 18 -8.61 3.62 54.42
N PHE A 19 -7.44 3.62 55.05
CA PHE A 19 -6.89 4.81 55.73
C PHE A 19 -5.77 5.52 54.96
N GLY A 20 -4.95 4.79 54.20
CA GLY A 20 -3.73 5.35 53.61
C GLY A 20 -3.99 6.44 52.56
N GLY A 21 -3.21 7.53 52.58
CA GLY A 21 -3.28 8.62 51.59
C GLY A 21 -3.06 8.14 50.14
N SER A 22 -2.22 7.11 49.96
CA SER A 22 -1.96 6.55 48.62
C SER A 22 -3.16 5.88 47.96
N SER A 23 -4.18 5.50 48.72
CA SER A 23 -5.44 4.92 48.24
C SER A 23 -6.59 5.94 48.17
N LEU A 24 -6.33 7.23 48.39
CA LEU A 24 -7.38 8.26 48.44
C LEU A 24 -8.20 8.28 47.14
N GLY A 25 -7.55 8.46 45.99
CA GLY A 25 -8.26 8.50 44.71
C GLY A 25 -8.97 7.21 44.36
N VAL A 26 -8.47 6.05 44.81
CA VAL A 26 -9.18 4.76 44.64
C VAL A 26 -10.45 4.71 45.48
N ARG A 27 -10.44 5.21 46.71
CA ARG A 27 -11.65 5.29 47.54
C ARG A 27 -12.69 6.24 46.96
N ASP A 28 -12.23 7.34 46.38
CA ASP A 28 -13.13 8.32 45.75
C ASP A 28 -13.70 7.75 44.44
N PHE A 29 -12.89 7.05 43.65
CA PHE A 29 -13.33 6.30 42.47
C PHE A 29 -14.34 5.19 42.79
N LEU A 30 -14.14 4.45 43.89
CA LEU A 30 -15.10 3.43 44.32
C LEU A 30 -16.47 4.01 44.72
N LYS A 31 -16.54 5.30 45.04
CA LYS A 31 -17.79 6.02 45.34
C LYS A 31 -18.39 6.71 44.12
N SER A 32 -17.64 6.86 43.03
CA SER A 32 -18.08 7.58 41.84
C SER A 32 -19.00 6.70 40.98
N GLN A 33 -19.85 7.37 40.19
CA GLN A 33 -20.73 6.71 39.23
C GLN A 33 -19.95 6.08 38.07
N GLU A 34 -18.74 6.57 37.79
CA GLU A 34 -17.88 6.14 36.68
C GLU A 34 -17.57 4.64 36.73
N LEU A 35 -17.37 4.08 37.93
CA LEU A 35 -17.15 2.65 38.10
C LEU A 35 -18.39 1.84 37.71
N ALA A 36 -19.58 2.29 38.13
CA ALA A 36 -20.83 1.61 37.79
C ALA A 36 -21.06 1.65 36.28
N ASP A 37 -20.81 2.79 35.64
CA ASP A 37 -20.93 2.96 34.19
C ASP A 37 -19.93 2.06 33.45
N PHE A 38 -18.69 1.97 33.93
CA PHE A 38 -17.67 1.07 33.37
C PHE A 38 -18.08 -0.40 33.46
N VAL A 39 -18.65 -0.85 34.59
CA VAL A 39 -19.13 -2.23 34.77
C VAL A 39 -20.33 -2.51 33.87
N ASN A 40 -21.28 -1.58 33.78
CA ASN A 40 -22.46 -1.71 32.91
C ASN A 40 -22.08 -1.77 31.43
N GLN A 41 -21.08 -0.99 30.99
CA GLN A 41 -20.57 -1.07 29.61
C GLN A 41 -19.83 -2.39 29.33
N ASN A 42 -19.31 -3.05 30.37
CA ASN A 42 -18.47 -4.23 30.25
C ASN A 42 -19.02 -5.41 31.06
N GLU A 43 -20.24 -5.84 30.77
CA GLU A 43 -20.92 -6.95 31.48
C GLU A 43 -20.15 -8.28 31.49
N HIS A 44 -19.23 -8.46 30.55
CA HIS A 44 -18.37 -9.65 30.46
C HIS A 44 -17.23 -9.69 31.50
N LEU A 45 -16.95 -8.57 32.16
CA LEU A 45 -15.86 -8.43 33.13
C LEU A 45 -16.35 -8.73 34.54
N LYS A 46 -15.60 -9.58 35.25
CA LYS A 46 -15.77 -9.75 36.69
C LYS A 46 -14.87 -8.76 37.42
N VAL A 47 -15.48 -7.74 38.04
CA VAL A 47 -14.77 -6.77 38.87
C VAL A 47 -14.86 -7.19 40.33
N GLU A 48 -13.71 -7.41 40.98
CA GLU A 48 -13.63 -7.76 42.39
C GLU A 48 -12.83 -6.68 43.13
N VAL A 49 -13.32 -6.27 44.31
CA VAL A 49 -12.69 -5.23 45.12
C VAL A 49 -12.26 -5.83 46.45
N PHE A 50 -10.99 -5.65 46.81
CA PHE A 50 -10.39 -6.19 48.01
C PHE A 50 -9.73 -5.09 48.83
N MET A 51 -10.12 -4.99 50.10
CA MET A 51 -9.44 -4.13 51.05
C MET A 51 -8.20 -4.84 51.61
N ARG A 52 -7.03 -4.20 51.49
CA ARG A 52 -5.76 -4.63 52.09
C ARG A 52 -5.16 -3.47 52.88
N ARG A 53 -5.19 -3.59 54.20
CA ARG A 53 -4.61 -2.59 55.11
C ARG A 53 -3.09 -2.55 54.97
N ASN A 54 -2.51 -1.37 55.18
CA ASN A 54 -1.07 -1.11 55.16
C ASN A 54 -0.36 -1.48 53.84
N HIS A 55 -1.09 -1.53 52.72
CA HIS A 55 -0.53 -1.77 51.39
C HIS A 55 -0.90 -0.65 50.42
N HIS A 56 -0.03 -0.40 49.44
CA HIS A 56 -0.32 0.50 48.33
C HIS A 56 -1.36 -0.11 47.39
N PRO A 57 -2.23 0.72 46.78
CA PRO A 57 -3.26 0.21 45.90
C PRO A 57 -2.68 -0.24 44.56
N TYR A 58 -3.28 -1.27 44.01
CA TYR A 58 -2.95 -1.79 42.67
C TYR A 58 -4.14 -2.54 42.09
N ILE A 59 -4.12 -2.69 40.78
CA ILE A 59 -5.09 -3.46 40.00
C ILE A 59 -4.41 -4.68 39.42
N SER A 60 -5.05 -5.83 39.51
CA SER A 60 -4.59 -7.10 38.94
C SER A 60 -5.58 -7.54 37.86
N ALA A 61 -5.13 -7.45 36.61
CA ALA A 61 -5.92 -7.80 35.42
C ALA A 61 -5.57 -9.23 34.97
N THR A 62 -6.54 -10.14 35.00
CA THR A 62 -6.40 -11.52 34.52
C THR A 62 -7.06 -11.70 33.16
N TYR A 63 -6.28 -12.14 32.18
CA TYR A 63 -6.73 -12.38 30.81
C TYR A 63 -7.11 -13.85 30.59
N ILE A 64 -7.82 -14.14 29.49
CA ILE A 64 -8.27 -15.51 29.15
C ILE A 64 -7.11 -16.52 29.14
N ASN A 65 -5.94 -16.10 28.66
CA ASN A 65 -4.76 -16.96 28.57
C ASN A 65 -4.05 -17.19 29.91
N GLY A 66 -4.61 -16.72 31.03
CA GLY A 66 -4.01 -16.81 32.36
C GLY A 66 -2.92 -15.78 32.62
N PHE A 67 -2.61 -14.90 31.65
CA PHE A 67 -1.68 -13.81 31.88
C PHE A 67 -2.26 -12.86 32.93
N VAL A 68 -1.42 -12.45 33.87
CA VAL A 68 -1.78 -11.50 34.92
C VAL A 68 -0.93 -10.27 34.76
N LYS A 69 -1.57 -9.10 34.79
CA LYS A 69 -0.90 -7.81 34.75
C LYS A 69 -1.28 -6.99 35.96
N ASP A 70 -0.29 -6.77 36.82
CA ASP A 70 -0.44 -5.92 37.99
C ASP A 70 0.01 -4.51 37.65
N GLN A 71 -0.84 -3.53 37.93
CA GLN A 71 -0.57 -2.11 37.70
C GLN A 71 -0.78 -1.33 39.00
N PRO A 72 0.21 -0.55 39.48
CA PRO A 72 0.06 0.24 40.70
C PRO A 72 -0.87 1.43 40.46
N LEU A 73 -1.66 1.79 41.48
CA LEU A 73 -2.60 2.93 41.45
C LEU A 73 -2.27 3.99 42.52
N ARG A 74 -1.00 4.08 42.93
CA ARG A 74 -0.57 4.97 44.02
C ARG A 74 -0.79 6.44 43.67
N ASN A 75 -1.47 7.19 44.54
CA ASN A 75 -1.68 8.65 44.41
C ASN A 75 -2.30 9.06 43.06
N LEU A 76 -3.05 8.19 42.39
CA LEU A 76 -3.73 8.54 41.15
C LEU A 76 -5.11 9.15 41.46
N PRO A 77 -5.53 10.20 40.73
CA PRO A 77 -6.91 10.70 40.80
C PRO A 77 -7.91 9.69 40.19
N PRO A 78 -9.21 9.81 40.50
CA PRO A 78 -10.25 8.92 39.96
C PRO A 78 -10.25 8.80 38.43
N GLU A 79 -10.10 9.93 37.73
CA GLU A 79 -10.07 9.99 36.26
C GLU A 79 -8.93 9.14 35.67
N GLU A 80 -7.72 9.27 36.21
CA GLU A 80 -6.58 8.45 35.76
C GLU A 80 -6.74 6.97 36.12
N ILE A 81 -7.48 6.64 37.20
CA ILE A 81 -7.78 5.26 37.54
C ILE A 81 -8.70 4.66 36.47
N LEU A 82 -9.74 5.38 36.03
CA LEU A 82 -10.60 4.96 34.93
C LEU A 82 -9.77 4.69 33.66
N ASP A 83 -8.87 5.60 33.31
CA ASP A 83 -7.94 5.42 32.18
C ASP A 83 -7.09 4.15 32.32
N GLN A 84 -6.65 3.80 33.53
CA GLN A 84 -5.93 2.55 33.77
C GLN A 84 -6.83 1.33 33.56
N LEU A 85 -8.08 1.34 34.03
CA LEU A 85 -9.03 0.24 33.81
C LEU A 85 -9.31 0.06 32.32
N GLU A 86 -9.60 1.14 31.60
CA GLU A 86 -9.81 1.13 30.15
C GLU A 86 -8.57 0.64 29.41
N ARG A 87 -7.39 1.07 29.84
CA ARG A 87 -6.12 0.58 29.28
C ARG A 87 -5.97 -0.92 29.45
N GLN A 88 -6.29 -1.48 30.62
CA GLN A 88 -6.23 -2.94 30.81
C GLN A 88 -7.25 -3.63 29.91
N ASN A 89 -8.49 -3.12 29.86
CA ASN A 89 -9.52 -3.63 28.95
C ASN A 89 -8.99 -3.62 27.50
N ASN A 90 -8.34 -2.53 27.08
CA ASN A 90 -7.77 -2.31 25.75
C ASN A 90 -6.39 -2.92 25.51
N THR A 91 -5.93 -3.85 26.34
CA THR A 91 -4.69 -4.60 26.08
C THR A 91 -4.90 -6.10 25.89
N PHE A 92 -3.94 -6.75 25.21
CA PHE A 92 -3.85 -8.21 25.18
C PHE A 92 -3.05 -8.71 26.38
N GLY A 93 -3.33 -9.94 26.83
CA GLY A 93 -2.59 -10.62 27.90
C GLY A 93 -1.19 -11.08 27.49
N ARG A 94 -0.33 -10.17 27.03
CA ARG A 94 1.04 -10.45 26.62
C ARG A 94 1.93 -9.24 26.90
N SER A 95 3.23 -9.46 26.97
CA SER A 95 4.19 -8.36 27.08
C SER A 95 4.12 -7.41 25.88
N SER A 96 4.32 -6.12 26.11
CA SER A 96 4.26 -5.04 25.11
C SER A 96 5.48 -4.98 24.17
N THR A 97 6.42 -5.93 24.29
CA THR A 97 7.73 -5.93 23.59
C THR A 97 7.65 -6.07 22.06
N LEU A 98 6.47 -6.20 21.47
CA LEU A 98 6.34 -6.43 20.02
C LEU A 98 6.64 -5.23 19.12
N LEU A 99 6.73 -4.01 19.66
CA LEU A 99 7.02 -2.81 18.87
C LEU A 99 8.41 -2.27 19.19
N LYS A 100 9.45 -3.03 18.86
CA LYS A 100 10.82 -2.46 18.85
C LYS A 100 10.87 -1.40 17.73
N HIS A 101 11.60 -0.31 17.96
CA HIS A 101 11.68 0.80 17.01
C HIS A 101 12.06 0.36 15.57
N ASN A 102 12.87 -0.71 15.45
CA ASN A 102 13.34 -1.25 14.17
C ASN A 102 12.68 -2.59 13.76
N SER A 103 11.55 -2.99 14.36
CA SER A 103 10.85 -4.21 13.95
C SER A 103 9.81 -3.96 12.85
N ILE A 104 9.56 -4.98 12.02
CA ILE A 104 8.48 -4.98 11.03
C ILE A 104 7.14 -4.82 11.79
N LYS A 105 6.40 -3.75 11.47
CA LYS A 105 5.17 -3.39 12.17
C LYS A 105 3.93 -4.15 11.67
N VAL A 106 3.99 -4.66 10.45
CA VAL A 106 2.88 -5.38 9.80
C VAL A 106 3.28 -6.82 9.58
N ASN A 107 2.60 -7.73 10.28
CA ASN A 107 2.81 -9.16 10.16
C ASN A 107 1.60 -9.79 9.46
N GLY A 108 1.83 -10.44 8.32
CA GLY A 108 0.85 -11.24 7.63
C GLY A 108 1.32 -12.69 7.51
N ASN A 109 0.40 -13.64 7.63
CA ASN A 109 0.71 -15.05 7.38
C ASN A 109 1.08 -15.29 5.91
N THR A 110 0.43 -14.56 5.00
CA THR A 110 0.73 -14.55 3.56
C THR A 110 1.71 -13.42 3.23
N GLN A 111 3.00 -13.74 3.22
CA GLN A 111 4.06 -12.76 2.95
C GLN A 111 4.11 -12.30 1.48
N SER A 112 3.65 -13.12 0.54
CA SER A 112 3.51 -12.77 -0.87
C SER A 112 2.27 -13.46 -1.45
N VAL A 113 1.50 -12.72 -2.24
CA VAL A 113 0.34 -13.24 -2.97
C VAL A 113 0.76 -13.91 -4.28
N GLN A 114 1.69 -13.30 -5.01
CA GLN A 114 2.15 -13.79 -6.33
C GLN A 114 3.21 -14.91 -6.22
N GLY A 115 3.84 -15.04 -5.06
CA GLY A 115 5.02 -15.88 -4.84
C GLY A 115 6.24 -15.04 -4.47
N LYS A 116 7.16 -15.63 -3.69
CA LYS A 116 8.45 -14.98 -3.43
C LYS A 116 9.34 -15.16 -4.64
N TRP A 117 10.22 -14.19 -4.85
CA TRP A 117 11.31 -14.37 -5.78
C TRP A 117 12.20 -15.55 -5.34
N ASN A 118 12.58 -16.38 -6.29
CA ASN A 118 13.61 -17.40 -6.24
C ASN A 118 14.54 -17.26 -7.47
N ASN A 119 15.73 -17.85 -7.42
CA ASN A 119 16.73 -17.73 -8.49
C ASN A 119 16.22 -18.17 -9.88
N ASN A 120 15.25 -19.08 -9.93
CA ASN A 120 14.68 -19.62 -11.16
C ASN A 120 13.37 -18.94 -11.60
N THR A 121 12.88 -17.93 -10.88
CA THR A 121 11.54 -17.33 -11.11
C THR A 121 11.35 -16.88 -12.54
N TRP A 122 12.40 -16.31 -13.12
CA TRP A 122 12.36 -15.72 -14.44
C TRP A 122 13.03 -16.58 -15.51
N ASN A 123 13.66 -17.69 -15.12
CA ASN A 123 14.49 -18.59 -15.95
C ASN A 123 14.97 -17.92 -17.25
N ARG A 124 15.76 -16.85 -17.11
CA ARG A 124 16.01 -15.86 -18.19
C ARG A 124 16.82 -16.41 -19.36
N PHE A 125 17.16 -17.70 -19.34
CA PHE A 125 17.97 -18.36 -20.34
C PHE A 125 17.20 -19.50 -21.00
N PRO A 126 17.24 -19.59 -22.34
CA PRO A 126 17.99 -18.73 -23.27
C PRO A 126 17.29 -17.39 -23.56
N GLN A 127 18.05 -16.30 -23.72
CA GLN A 127 17.53 -15.00 -24.15
C GLN A 127 17.31 -15.03 -25.66
N HIS A 128 16.11 -14.69 -26.12
CA HIS A 128 15.85 -14.49 -27.55
C HIS A 128 16.45 -13.15 -27.99
N GLN A 129 17.42 -13.18 -28.90
CA GLN A 129 17.92 -11.98 -29.55
C GLN A 129 17.04 -11.70 -30.78
N MET A 130 16.49 -10.49 -30.87
CA MET A 130 15.80 -10.09 -32.10
C MET A 130 16.82 -9.96 -33.24
N GLU A 131 16.48 -10.46 -34.42
CA GLU A 131 17.30 -10.28 -35.61
C GLU A 131 17.43 -8.79 -35.95
N THR A 132 18.65 -8.32 -36.21
CA THR A 132 18.89 -6.93 -36.60
C THR A 132 18.64 -6.76 -38.09
N PHE A 133 17.46 -6.23 -38.44
CA PHE A 133 17.18 -5.85 -39.81
C PHE A 133 17.90 -4.55 -40.15
N LYS A 134 18.86 -4.61 -41.09
CA LYS A 134 19.43 -3.41 -41.69
C LYS A 134 18.43 -2.84 -42.70
N LEU A 135 17.71 -1.79 -42.30
CA LEU A 135 16.88 -1.02 -43.23
C LEU A 135 17.79 -0.37 -44.28
N ILE A 136 17.72 -0.84 -45.53
CA ILE A 136 18.37 -0.17 -46.65
C ILE A 136 17.45 0.98 -47.06
N PRO A 137 17.81 2.26 -46.83
CA PRO A 137 17.01 3.36 -47.34
C PRO A 137 17.03 3.25 -48.85
N ARG A 138 15.86 3.05 -49.47
CA ARG A 138 15.74 3.24 -50.92
C ARG A 138 16.08 4.70 -51.16
N GLY A 139 17.15 4.98 -51.91
CA GLY A 139 17.42 6.32 -52.40
C GLY A 139 16.24 6.74 -53.26
N MET A 140 15.28 7.46 -52.67
CA MET A 140 14.23 8.11 -53.41
C MET A 140 14.88 9.31 -54.09
N ILE A 141 15.39 9.10 -55.30
CA ILE A 141 15.61 10.22 -56.20
C ILE A 141 14.19 10.65 -56.58
N ASP A 142 13.74 11.77 -56.04
CA ASP A 142 12.45 12.32 -56.45
C ASP A 142 12.48 12.52 -57.97
N PRO A 143 11.47 12.05 -58.71
CA PRO A 143 11.42 12.26 -60.15
C PRO A 143 11.47 13.77 -60.44
N PRO A 144 12.20 14.20 -61.49
CA PRO A 144 12.29 15.62 -61.81
C PRO A 144 10.89 16.18 -62.02
N GLN A 145 10.62 17.34 -61.40
CA GLN A 145 9.32 18.00 -61.54
C GLN A 145 9.12 18.40 -63.01
N LEU A 146 8.07 17.85 -63.64
CA LEU A 146 7.70 18.21 -64.99
C LEU A 146 7.09 19.62 -64.98
N ILE A 147 7.72 20.55 -65.71
CA ILE A 147 7.15 21.88 -65.92
C ILE A 147 6.11 21.77 -67.05
N PRO A 148 4.89 22.32 -66.91
CA PRO A 148 3.92 22.35 -67.99
C PRO A 148 4.47 23.18 -69.16
N VAL A 149 4.86 22.51 -70.24
CA VAL A 149 5.32 23.16 -71.46
C VAL A 149 4.09 23.53 -72.29
N GLN A 150 3.92 24.82 -72.58
CA GLN A 150 2.88 25.29 -73.49
C GLN A 150 3.09 24.67 -74.89
N PRO A 151 2.01 24.30 -75.60
CA PRO A 151 2.14 23.67 -76.90
C PRO A 151 2.94 24.57 -77.84
N LYS A 152 3.99 24.00 -78.47
CA LYS A 152 4.79 24.71 -79.46
C LYS A 152 3.89 25.18 -80.61
N LYS A 153 4.18 26.37 -81.17
CA LYS A 153 3.47 26.90 -82.35
C LYS A 153 3.48 25.87 -83.49
N LYS A 154 2.36 25.77 -84.21
CA LYS A 154 2.27 24.91 -85.41
C LYS A 154 3.38 25.28 -86.39
N PRO A 155 4.06 24.31 -87.02
CA PRO A 155 5.09 24.62 -88.00
C PRO A 155 4.47 25.35 -89.19
N ASP A 156 5.22 26.28 -89.76
CA ASP A 156 4.80 26.92 -91.01
C ASP A 156 5.02 25.96 -92.18
N TYR A 157 3.91 25.48 -92.75
CA TYR A 157 3.90 24.49 -93.81
C TYR A 157 4.44 25.04 -95.13
N LEU A 158 4.30 26.33 -95.38
CA LEU A 158 4.85 26.98 -96.58
C LEU A 158 6.38 26.90 -96.57
N THR A 159 6.98 27.27 -95.43
CA THR A 159 8.43 27.16 -95.23
C THR A 159 8.89 25.70 -95.22
N ALA A 160 8.11 24.78 -94.64
CA ALA A 160 8.42 23.35 -94.63
C ALA A 160 8.40 22.72 -96.04
N PHE A 161 7.50 23.17 -96.93
CA PHE A 161 7.41 22.71 -98.31
C PHE A 161 8.53 23.26 -99.18
N MET A 162 8.86 24.55 -99.03
CA MET A 162 9.96 25.19 -99.75
C MET A 162 11.34 24.66 -99.33
N ARG A 163 11.42 23.99 -98.17
CA ARG A 163 12.66 23.38 -97.69
C ARG A 163 13.02 22.18 -98.57
N LYS A 164 14.03 22.35 -99.42
CA LYS A 164 14.60 21.26 -100.23
C LYS A 164 15.10 20.14 -99.31
N LYS A 165 14.33 19.06 -99.22
CA LYS A 165 14.79 17.82 -98.60
C LYS A 165 15.62 17.05 -99.63
N SER A 166 16.73 16.47 -99.20
CA SER A 166 17.48 15.55 -100.04
C SER A 166 16.62 14.30 -100.29
N VAL A 167 16.20 14.13 -101.54
CA VAL A 167 15.62 12.86 -102.00
C VAL A 167 16.77 12.05 -102.56
N LEU A 168 16.93 10.81 -102.09
CA LEU A 168 17.95 9.90 -102.60
C LEU A 168 17.40 9.20 -103.86
N PRO A 169 17.77 9.64 -105.08
CA PRO A 169 17.09 9.19 -106.29
C PRO A 169 17.37 7.71 -106.60
N LYS A 170 18.47 7.16 -106.07
CA LYS A 170 18.86 5.75 -106.21
C LYS A 170 17.84 4.73 -105.67
N TYR A 171 16.88 5.16 -104.84
CA TYR A 171 15.85 4.29 -104.26
C TYR A 171 14.43 4.55 -104.81
N ASN A 172 14.26 5.46 -105.79
CA ASN A 172 12.97 5.86 -106.35
C ASN A 172 12.74 5.39 -107.80
N ILE A 173 13.50 4.39 -108.27
CA ILE A 173 13.52 4.00 -109.70
C ILE A 173 12.52 2.85 -110.01
N ASN A 174 12.01 2.13 -109.01
CA ASN A 174 11.10 0.98 -109.20
C ASN A 174 9.77 1.09 -108.42
N SER A 175 9.06 2.20 -108.60
CA SER A 175 7.66 2.36 -108.17
C SER A 175 6.84 2.95 -109.29
#